data_AF-A0A4U0WED6-F1
#
_entry.id   AF-A0A4U0WED6-F1
#
_cell.length_a   1.000
_cell.length_b   1.000
_cell.length_c   1.000
_cell.angle_alpha   90.00
_cell.angle_beta   90.00
_cell.angle_gamma   90.00
#
_symmetry.space_group_name_H-M   'P 1'
#
loop_
_entity.id
_entity.type
_entity.pdbx_description
1 polymer ?
#
loop_
_entity_poly.entity_id
_entity_poly.type
_entity_poly.pdbx_seq_one_letter_code
_entity_poly.pdbx_strand_id
1 'polypeptide(L)'
;MAAVTLITLTALATLAEPVVAFGTPYHHTYPTGYSNCSSSDLAQLALGKVLSDAAPVFGIYADVESSTSTWMREYADDTLIVHMNLPGTHDADTWNYSLTTQQSLDHVTGLANITEFDPAAYRCQDLSMVRMLDDGIRVFDLRYAFDVTNTTLVFWHGPGLVSETATVDDVLYGFYRWLDDHPSEALFLSFQYEGSTTPYGSNDAG
;
A
#
# COMPACT_ATOMS: atom_id res chain seq x y z
N MET A 1 -40.39 31.80 -40.22
CA MET A 1 -40.28 31.93 -38.74
C MET A 1 -39.27 30.89 -38.26
N ALA A 2 -38.07 31.35 -37.91
CA ALA A 2 -37.12 30.74 -36.97
C ALA A 2 -35.85 31.59 -37.04
N ALA A 3 -35.62 32.42 -36.03
CA ALA A 3 -34.44 33.27 -35.92
C ALA A 3 -33.26 32.44 -35.40
N VAL A 4 -32.12 32.52 -36.08
CA VAL A 4 -30.85 31.98 -35.63
C VAL A 4 -30.11 33.10 -34.89
N THR A 5 -29.93 32.94 -33.58
CA THR A 5 -29.21 33.91 -32.73
C THR A 5 -27.76 33.47 -32.62
N LEU A 6 -26.85 34.25 -33.20
CA LEU A 6 -25.40 34.11 -33.08
C LEU A 6 -24.95 34.86 -31.82
N ILE A 7 -24.42 34.16 -30.81
CA ILE A 7 -23.83 34.78 -29.62
C ILE A 7 -22.31 34.72 -29.74
N THR A 8 -21.69 35.87 -29.97
CA THR A 8 -20.24 36.07 -29.86
C THR A 8 -19.87 36.34 -28.41
N LEU A 9 -19.03 35.49 -27.82
CA LEU A 9 -18.48 35.68 -26.47
C LEU A 9 -17.07 36.27 -26.60
N THR A 10 -16.88 37.53 -26.21
CA THR A 10 -15.57 38.19 -26.11
C THR A 10 -14.96 37.90 -24.73
N ALA A 11 -13.78 37.28 -24.69
CA ALA A 11 -12.99 37.11 -23.48
C ALA A 11 -12.19 38.38 -23.18
N LEU A 12 -12.38 38.97 -21.99
CA LEU A 12 -11.45 39.94 -21.41
C LEU A 12 -10.55 39.20 -20.40
N ALA A 13 -9.25 39.19 -20.66
CA ALA A 13 -8.25 38.75 -19.68
C ALA A 13 -7.82 39.94 -18.81
N THR A 14 -7.94 39.81 -17.49
CA THR A 14 -7.33 40.72 -16.52
C THR A 14 -6.37 39.93 -15.64
N LEU A 15 -5.08 40.23 -15.73
CA LEU A 15 -4.03 39.71 -14.84
C LEU A 15 -4.08 40.48 -13.52
N ALA A 16 -4.27 39.77 -12.41
CA ALA A 16 -4.06 40.29 -11.06
C ALA A 16 -3.11 39.34 -10.33
N GLU A 17 -1.95 39.84 -9.92
CA GLU A 17 -1.01 39.11 -9.08
C GLU A 17 -1.39 39.20 -7.59
N PRO A 18 -1.18 38.15 -6.78
CA PRO A 18 -1.38 38.24 -5.35
C PRO A 18 -0.15 38.83 -4.64
N VAL A 19 -0.39 39.89 -3.87
CA VAL A 19 0.55 40.53 -2.95
C VAL A 19 0.70 39.67 -1.69
N VAL A 20 1.93 39.30 -1.33
CA VAL A 20 2.26 38.62 -0.06
C VAL A 20 2.45 39.68 1.03
N ALA A 21 1.63 39.64 2.08
CA ALA A 21 1.77 40.50 3.26
C ALA A 21 2.76 39.89 4.26
N PHE A 22 3.83 40.63 4.57
CA PHE A 22 4.78 40.28 5.64
C PHE A 22 4.24 40.75 7.01
N GLY A 23 3.95 39.79 7.90
CA GLY A 23 3.67 40.03 9.32
C GLY A 23 4.93 39.94 10.18
N THR A 24 5.02 40.79 11.21
CA THR A 24 6.14 40.97 12.15
C THR A 24 6.36 39.79 13.11
N PRO A 25 7.58 39.59 13.66
CA PRO A 25 7.90 38.41 14.46
C PRO A 25 7.35 38.49 15.90
N TYR A 26 6.62 37.47 16.31
CA TYR A 26 6.31 37.20 17.72
C TYR A 26 7.48 36.44 18.36
N HIS A 27 8.05 37.01 19.42
CA HIS A 27 9.08 36.39 20.23
C HIS A 27 8.41 35.44 21.24
N HIS A 28 8.55 34.12 21.05
CA HIS A 28 8.16 33.12 22.04
C HIS A 28 9.43 32.55 22.69
N THR A 29 9.57 32.74 24.02
CA THR A 29 10.60 32.05 24.81
C THR A 29 10.23 30.59 24.99
N TYR A 30 11.13 29.68 24.62
CA TYR A 30 10.99 28.23 24.83
C TYR A 30 11.53 27.81 26.21
N PRO A 31 10.85 26.91 26.94
CA PRO A 31 11.46 26.21 28.05
C PRO A 31 12.43 25.14 27.50
N THR A 32 13.60 25.06 28.12
CA THR A 32 14.60 24.01 27.88
C THR A 32 14.09 22.68 28.43
N GLY A 33 13.55 21.83 27.55
CA GLY A 33 13.24 20.44 27.82
C GLY A 33 14.01 19.56 26.85
N TYR A 34 14.91 18.73 27.39
CA TYR A 34 15.69 17.74 26.65
C TYR A 34 14.79 16.89 25.74
N SER A 35 14.85 17.13 24.44
CA SER A 35 14.16 16.30 23.42
C SER A 35 15.21 15.46 22.72
N ASN A 36 15.15 14.17 23.00
CA ASN A 36 16.09 13.16 22.57
C ASN A 36 15.72 12.69 21.15
N CYS A 37 16.74 12.66 20.28
CA CYS A 37 16.79 12.11 18.93
C CYS A 37 15.82 12.67 17.86
N SER A 38 16.33 13.65 17.11
CA SER A 38 15.88 13.99 15.76
C SER A 38 16.04 12.78 14.84
N SER A 39 14.96 12.01 14.61
CA SER A 39 14.80 11.38 13.31
C SER A 39 14.77 12.51 12.28
N SER A 40 15.80 12.64 11.45
CA SER A 40 15.91 13.72 10.47
C SER A 40 14.66 13.77 9.59
N ASP A 41 14.13 14.94 9.25
CA ASP A 41 12.96 15.11 8.36
C ASP A 41 13.04 14.24 7.09
N LEU A 42 14.25 13.96 6.60
CA LEU A 42 14.50 13.04 5.48
C LEU A 42 14.08 11.59 5.75
N ALA A 43 14.32 11.06 6.95
CA ALA A 43 13.95 9.70 7.31
C ALA A 43 12.42 9.55 7.37
N GLN A 44 11.71 10.57 7.87
CA GLN A 44 10.26 10.57 7.87
C GLN A 44 9.70 10.69 6.44
N LEU A 45 10.31 11.53 5.60
CA LEU A 45 9.94 11.62 4.19
C LEU A 45 10.21 10.31 3.43
N ALA A 46 11.34 9.65 3.71
CA ALA A 46 11.68 8.36 3.12
C ALA A 46 10.68 7.28 3.52
N LEU A 47 10.33 7.18 4.81
CA LEU A 47 9.28 6.29 5.27
C LEU A 47 7.94 6.60 4.59
N GLY A 48 7.55 7.87 4.51
CA GLY A 48 6.33 8.29 3.82
C GLY A 48 6.30 7.89 2.34
N LYS A 49 7.45 7.96 1.64
CA LYS A 49 7.57 7.50 0.25
C LYS A 49 7.40 5.99 0.15
N VAL A 50 8.08 5.21 0.99
CA VAL A 50 7.98 3.74 1.00
C VAL A 50 6.54 3.28 1.29
N LEU A 51 5.88 3.88 2.28
CA LEU A 51 4.47 3.58 2.58
C LEU A 51 3.53 3.99 1.43
N SER A 52 3.86 5.07 0.70
CA SER A 52 3.12 5.47 -0.50
C SER A 52 3.32 4.48 -1.65
N ASP A 53 4.51 3.93 -1.81
CA ASP A 53 4.81 2.94 -2.86
C ASP A 53 4.13 1.59 -2.57
N ALA A 54 4.05 1.22 -1.29
CA ALA A 54 3.33 0.03 -0.82
C ALA A 54 1.81 0.10 -0.99
N ALA A 55 1.23 1.31 -1.08
CA ALA A 55 -0.21 1.54 -0.96
C ALA A 55 -1.11 0.76 -1.93
N PRO A 56 -0.72 0.46 -3.19
CA PRO A 56 -1.53 -0.37 -4.08
C PRO A 56 -1.82 -1.79 -3.54
N VAL A 57 -0.91 -2.34 -2.74
CA VAL A 57 -1.03 -3.68 -2.13
C VAL A 57 -1.37 -3.57 -0.64
N PHE A 58 -0.64 -2.77 0.11
CA PHE A 58 -0.80 -2.66 1.56
C PHE A 58 -2.02 -1.81 1.96
N GLY A 59 -2.39 -0.83 1.13
CA GLY A 59 -3.35 0.23 1.44
C GLY A 59 -2.68 1.50 1.95
N ILE A 60 -3.44 2.61 1.93
CA ILE A 60 -2.97 3.89 2.48
C ILE A 60 -2.83 3.75 3.99
N TYR A 61 -1.60 3.86 4.47
CA TYR A 61 -1.28 3.74 5.88
C TYR A 61 -2.02 4.81 6.70
N ALA A 62 -2.63 4.36 7.79
CA ALA A 62 -3.18 5.20 8.84
C ALA A 62 -3.00 4.46 10.16
N ASP A 63 -2.56 5.16 11.18
CA ASP A 63 -2.52 4.64 12.54
C ASP A 63 -3.96 4.59 13.10
N VAL A 64 -4.45 3.39 13.38
CA VAL A 64 -5.82 3.13 13.84
C VAL A 64 -5.79 2.19 15.04
N GLU A 65 -5.95 2.78 16.21
CA GLU A 65 -6.10 2.04 17.47
C GLU A 65 -7.56 1.66 17.73
N SER A 66 -7.82 0.36 17.85
CA SER A 66 -9.14 -0.21 18.15
C SER A 66 -9.00 -1.50 18.97
N SER A 67 -10.12 -2.01 19.50
CA SER A 67 -10.09 -3.30 20.21
C SER A 67 -9.69 -4.48 19.31
N THR A 68 -9.90 -4.37 18.00
CA THR A 68 -9.52 -5.39 17.01
C THR A 68 -8.09 -5.20 16.50
N SER A 69 -7.53 -3.98 16.50
CA SER A 69 -6.14 -3.79 16.08
C SER A 69 -5.12 -4.19 17.14
N THR A 70 -5.57 -4.53 18.36
CA THR A 70 -4.72 -4.79 19.53
C THR A 70 -5.20 -5.97 20.38
N TRP A 71 -5.93 -6.92 19.77
CA TRP A 71 -6.62 -7.98 20.50
C TRP A 71 -5.65 -8.99 21.15
N MET A 72 -4.42 -9.12 20.63
CA MET A 72 -3.45 -10.07 21.19
C MET A 72 -2.96 -9.64 22.59
N ARG A 73 -3.09 -8.35 22.95
CA ARG A 73 -2.75 -7.83 24.30
C ARG A 73 -3.45 -8.55 25.45
N GLU A 74 -4.60 -9.18 25.18
CA GLU A 74 -5.43 -9.87 26.18
C GLU A 74 -4.92 -11.29 26.49
N TYR A 75 -3.93 -11.79 25.75
CA TYR A 75 -3.33 -13.10 25.91
C TYR A 75 -1.98 -12.98 26.64
N ALA A 76 -1.65 -13.96 27.47
CA ALA A 76 -0.33 -14.01 28.12
C ALA A 76 0.76 -14.36 27.10
N ASP A 77 1.93 -13.72 27.20
CA ASP A 77 3.06 -13.91 26.28
C ASP A 77 3.59 -15.36 26.20
N ASP A 78 3.31 -16.20 27.21
CA ASP A 78 3.65 -17.63 27.22
C ASP A 78 2.61 -18.53 26.54
N THR A 79 1.53 -17.94 26.02
CA THR A 79 0.53 -18.64 25.20
C THR A 79 1.18 -19.12 23.91
N LEU A 80 1.23 -20.44 23.69
CA LEU A 80 1.75 -20.98 22.45
C LEU A 80 0.88 -20.55 21.25
N ILE A 81 1.52 -20.07 20.18
CA ILE A 81 0.86 -19.66 18.94
C ILE A 81 -0.07 -20.77 18.40
N VAL A 82 0.35 -22.04 18.49
CA VAL A 82 -0.44 -23.21 18.07
C VAL A 82 -1.70 -23.47 18.91
N HIS A 83 -1.87 -22.77 20.02
CA HIS A 83 -3.07 -22.80 20.86
C HIS A 83 -3.97 -21.57 20.67
N MET A 84 -3.59 -20.62 19.80
CA MET A 84 -4.39 -19.44 19.49
C MET A 84 -5.26 -19.68 18.26
N ASN A 85 -6.42 -19.02 18.21
CA ASN A 85 -7.22 -18.91 16.99
C ASN A 85 -6.82 -17.62 16.28
N LEU A 86 -6.09 -17.76 15.18
CA LEU A 86 -5.58 -16.62 14.42
C LEU A 86 -6.41 -16.44 13.14
N PRO A 87 -7.11 -15.31 12.96
CA PRO A 87 -7.81 -15.03 11.72
C PRO A 87 -6.80 -14.70 10.61
N GLY A 88 -7.06 -15.23 9.42
CA GLY A 88 -6.16 -15.14 8.27
C GLY A 88 -6.86 -14.83 6.96
N THR A 89 -6.09 -14.39 5.97
CA THR A 89 -6.57 -14.03 4.63
C THR A 89 -5.80 -14.78 3.54
N HIS A 90 -6.51 -15.15 2.47
CA HIS A 90 -5.98 -15.82 1.28
C HIS A 90 -5.68 -14.79 0.18
N ASP A 91 -4.52 -14.85 -0.47
CA ASP A 91 -4.05 -13.91 -1.49
C ASP A 91 -4.36 -12.45 -1.11
N ALA A 92 -3.81 -12.04 0.05
CA ALA A 92 -4.19 -10.81 0.73
C ALA A 92 -3.89 -9.53 -0.06
N ASP A 93 -2.93 -9.61 -0.98
CA ASP A 93 -2.47 -8.54 -1.87
C ASP A 93 -3.47 -8.18 -2.97
N THR A 94 -4.47 -9.01 -3.22
CA THR A 94 -5.37 -8.88 -4.38
C THR A 94 -6.54 -7.91 -4.20
N TRP A 95 -6.63 -7.21 -3.05
CA TRP A 95 -7.81 -6.43 -2.68
C TRP A 95 -8.21 -5.33 -3.68
N ASN A 96 -7.22 -4.74 -4.37
CA ASN A 96 -7.41 -3.68 -5.34
C ASN A 96 -7.29 -4.18 -6.80
N TYR A 97 -7.24 -5.50 -7.01
CA TYR A 97 -7.20 -6.03 -8.37
C TYR A 97 -8.54 -5.79 -9.07
N SER A 98 -8.49 -5.20 -10.26
CA SER A 98 -9.67 -4.76 -11.01
C SER A 98 -9.33 -4.68 -12.50
N LEU A 99 -10.35 -4.51 -13.35
CA LEU A 99 -10.12 -4.26 -14.78
C LEU A 99 -9.23 -3.03 -15.01
N THR A 100 -9.41 -1.98 -14.22
CA THR A 100 -8.59 -0.76 -14.32
C THR A 100 -7.13 -1.05 -13.94
N THR A 101 -6.90 -1.83 -12.89
CA THR A 101 -5.57 -2.23 -12.43
C THR A 101 -4.87 -3.05 -13.52
N GLN A 102 -5.54 -4.07 -14.03
CA GLN A 102 -5.06 -4.91 -15.12
C GLN A 102 -4.69 -4.07 -16.36
N GLN A 103 -5.61 -3.23 -16.84
CA GLN A 103 -5.38 -2.36 -18.00
C GLN A 103 -4.24 -1.35 -17.78
N SER A 104 -4.06 -0.85 -16.56
CA SER A 104 -2.94 0.05 -16.26
C SER A 104 -1.58 -0.63 -16.39
N LEU A 105 -1.55 -1.96 -16.25
CA LEU A 105 -0.37 -2.81 -16.30
C LEU A 105 -0.18 -3.52 -17.65
N ASP A 106 -1.12 -3.39 -18.60
CA ASP A 106 -1.05 -4.01 -19.94
C ASP A 106 0.30 -3.76 -20.65
N HIS A 107 0.84 -2.55 -20.50
CA HIS A 107 2.10 -2.16 -21.13
C HIS A 107 3.32 -2.90 -20.58
N VAL A 108 3.19 -3.49 -19.39
CA VAL A 108 4.22 -4.18 -18.61
C VAL A 108 4.07 -5.67 -18.81
N THR A 109 2.87 -6.19 -18.57
CA THR A 109 2.53 -7.60 -18.79
C THR A 109 2.69 -7.98 -20.26
N GLY A 110 2.47 -7.02 -21.18
CA GLY A 110 2.76 -7.15 -22.61
C GLY A 110 4.24 -7.38 -22.94
N LEU A 111 5.19 -6.88 -22.13
CA LEU A 111 6.63 -7.12 -22.34
C LEU A 111 7.00 -8.61 -22.14
N ALA A 112 6.26 -9.29 -21.27
CA ALA A 112 6.43 -10.70 -20.96
C ALA A 112 5.42 -11.60 -21.69
N ASN A 113 4.61 -11.03 -22.60
CA ASN A 113 3.57 -11.75 -23.36
C ASN A 113 2.64 -12.58 -22.44
N ILE A 114 2.28 -12.01 -21.29
CA ILE A 114 1.41 -12.62 -20.30
C ILE A 114 -0.03 -12.58 -20.83
N THR A 115 -0.77 -13.68 -20.64
CA THR A 115 -2.20 -13.74 -20.97
C THR A 115 -3.00 -13.84 -19.68
N GLU A 116 -3.71 -12.77 -19.36
CA GLU A 116 -4.59 -12.68 -18.20
C GLU A 116 -6.04 -13.07 -18.56
N PHE A 117 -6.83 -13.41 -17.54
CA PHE A 117 -8.24 -13.75 -17.58
C PHE A 117 -9.10 -12.59 -17.06
N ASP A 118 -10.37 -12.86 -16.78
CA ASP A 118 -11.26 -11.90 -16.13
C ASP A 118 -10.67 -11.47 -14.77
N PRO A 119 -10.53 -10.16 -14.49
CA PRO A 119 -9.94 -9.66 -13.24
C PRO A 119 -10.68 -10.15 -11.98
N ALA A 120 -11.96 -10.50 -12.09
CA ALA A 120 -12.72 -11.06 -10.98
C ALA A 120 -12.19 -12.43 -10.52
N ALA A 121 -11.46 -13.16 -11.37
CA ALA A 121 -10.86 -14.44 -11.02
C ALA A 121 -9.64 -14.29 -10.09
N TYR A 122 -9.00 -13.11 -10.07
CA TYR A 122 -7.79 -12.86 -9.28
C TYR A 122 -8.05 -12.16 -7.95
N ARG A 123 -9.22 -11.56 -7.77
CA ARG A 123 -9.53 -10.79 -6.56
C ARG A 123 -10.10 -11.70 -5.47
N CYS A 124 -9.35 -11.90 -4.40
CA CYS A 124 -9.78 -12.69 -3.25
C CYS A 124 -10.26 -11.85 -2.06
N GLN A 125 -9.95 -10.56 -2.05
CA GLN A 125 -10.21 -9.66 -0.94
C GLN A 125 -10.86 -8.35 -1.40
N ASP A 126 -11.49 -7.63 -0.48
CA ASP A 126 -12.09 -6.32 -0.74
C ASP A 126 -11.54 -5.19 0.14
N LEU A 127 -10.73 -5.54 1.14
CA LEU A 127 -10.11 -4.61 2.07
C LEU A 127 -8.60 -4.66 1.92
N SER A 128 -7.93 -3.52 2.08
CA SER A 128 -6.46 -3.47 2.05
C SER A 128 -5.84 -4.18 3.26
N MET A 129 -4.58 -4.61 3.16
CA MET A 129 -3.89 -5.28 4.26
C MET A 129 -3.89 -4.46 5.56
N VAL A 130 -3.66 -3.14 5.48
CA VAL A 130 -3.76 -2.27 6.68
C VAL A 130 -5.15 -2.29 7.32
N ARG A 131 -6.23 -2.42 6.52
CA ARG A 131 -7.60 -2.51 7.05
C ARG A 131 -7.89 -3.88 7.62
N MET A 132 -7.38 -4.93 6.99
CA MET A 132 -7.42 -6.28 7.56
C MET A 132 -6.73 -6.35 8.92
N LEU A 133 -5.58 -5.68 9.06
CA LEU A 133 -4.87 -5.58 10.34
C LEU A 133 -5.73 -4.86 11.40
N ASP A 134 -6.31 -3.71 11.04
CA ASP A 134 -7.22 -2.95 11.90
C ASP A 134 -8.43 -3.78 12.35
N ASP A 135 -8.95 -4.64 11.46
CA ASP A 135 -10.07 -5.55 11.69
C ASP A 135 -9.68 -6.86 12.42
N GLY A 136 -8.39 -7.04 12.73
CA GLY A 136 -7.90 -8.12 13.58
C GLY A 136 -7.23 -9.31 12.87
N ILE A 137 -7.08 -9.27 11.54
CA ILE A 137 -6.31 -10.28 10.78
C ILE A 137 -4.84 -10.26 11.22
N ARG A 138 -4.25 -11.44 11.45
CA ARG A 138 -2.82 -11.58 11.81
C ARG A 138 -2.08 -12.55 10.90
N VAL A 139 -2.78 -13.31 10.05
CA VAL A 139 -2.18 -14.27 9.11
C VAL A 139 -2.44 -13.83 7.68
N PHE A 140 -1.39 -13.70 6.88
CA PHE A 140 -1.46 -13.21 5.51
C PHE A 140 -0.81 -14.23 4.56
N ASP A 141 -1.56 -14.74 3.60
CA ASP A 141 -1.03 -15.45 2.44
C ASP A 141 -0.54 -14.44 1.40
N LEU A 142 0.76 -14.48 1.11
CA LEU A 142 1.48 -13.52 0.27
C LEU A 142 2.15 -14.26 -0.88
N ARG A 143 1.65 -13.99 -2.09
CA ARG A 143 2.10 -14.63 -3.33
C ARG A 143 3.01 -13.70 -4.10
N TYR A 144 4.24 -14.15 -4.31
CA TYR A 144 5.27 -13.30 -4.88
C TYR A 144 6.04 -14.00 -6.00
N ALA A 145 6.53 -13.19 -6.92
CA ALA A 145 7.50 -13.61 -7.92
C ALA A 145 8.31 -12.38 -8.36
N PHE A 146 9.32 -12.61 -9.19
CA PHE A 146 9.99 -11.49 -9.84
C PHE A 146 9.03 -10.69 -10.72
N ASP A 147 9.27 -9.39 -10.81
CA ASP A 147 8.64 -8.51 -11.79
C ASP A 147 9.04 -8.90 -13.23
N VAL A 148 8.43 -8.26 -14.23
CA VAL A 148 8.68 -8.59 -15.64
C VAL A 148 10.13 -8.31 -16.09
N THR A 149 10.88 -7.50 -15.35
CA THR A 149 12.30 -7.21 -15.62
C THR A 149 13.27 -8.11 -14.87
N ASN A 150 12.78 -8.99 -13.99
CA ASN A 150 13.59 -9.87 -13.15
C ASN A 150 14.56 -9.11 -12.21
N THR A 151 14.12 -7.97 -11.67
CA THR A 151 14.93 -7.10 -10.81
C THR A 151 14.41 -7.00 -9.39
N THR A 152 13.11 -7.11 -9.17
CA THR A 152 12.48 -6.94 -7.85
C THR A 152 11.40 -7.97 -7.62
N LEU A 153 11.12 -8.29 -6.34
CA LEU A 153 9.99 -9.14 -5.97
C LEU A 153 8.74 -8.29 -5.82
N VAL A 154 7.69 -8.69 -6.52
CA VAL A 154 6.36 -8.06 -6.51
C VAL A 154 5.29 -9.13 -6.30
N PHE A 155 4.05 -8.69 -6.14
CA PHE A 155 2.92 -9.56 -5.85
C PHE A 155 2.13 -9.96 -7.10
N TRP A 156 1.66 -11.20 -7.11
CA TRP A 156 0.99 -11.83 -8.24
C TRP A 156 -0.14 -12.73 -7.76
N HIS A 157 -1.16 -12.91 -8.59
CA HIS A 157 -2.10 -14.02 -8.47
C HIS A 157 -2.26 -14.68 -9.84
N GLY A 158 -1.63 -15.85 -10.00
CA GLY A 158 -1.37 -16.45 -11.30
C GLY A 158 -0.70 -15.45 -12.25
N PRO A 159 -1.22 -15.24 -13.47
CA PRO A 159 -0.67 -14.26 -14.40
C PRO A 159 -1.03 -12.80 -14.07
N GLY A 160 -1.89 -12.54 -13.08
CA GLY A 160 -2.31 -11.20 -12.71
C GLY A 160 -1.23 -10.47 -11.90
N LEU A 161 -0.52 -9.53 -12.52
CA LEU A 161 0.43 -8.66 -11.82
C LEU A 161 -0.33 -7.65 -10.96
N VAL A 162 -0.10 -7.63 -9.64
CA VAL A 162 -0.91 -6.79 -8.73
C VAL A 162 -0.45 -5.33 -8.72
N SER A 163 0.86 -5.09 -8.79
CA SER A 163 1.45 -3.76 -8.79
C SER A 163 2.90 -3.80 -9.28
N GLU A 164 3.36 -2.71 -9.91
CA GLU A 164 4.78 -2.48 -10.19
C GLU A 164 5.48 -1.58 -9.18
N THR A 165 4.72 -0.84 -8.37
CA THR A 165 5.31 0.08 -7.39
C THR A 165 5.39 -0.54 -6.01
N ALA A 166 4.47 -1.43 -5.66
CA ALA A 166 4.43 -2.07 -4.36
C ALA A 166 5.26 -3.36 -4.40
N THR A 167 6.55 -3.23 -4.10
CA THR A 167 7.41 -4.40 -3.97
C THR A 167 7.15 -5.14 -2.65
N VAL A 168 7.66 -6.35 -2.54
CA VAL A 168 7.63 -7.11 -1.27
C VAL A 168 8.32 -6.32 -0.15
N ASP A 169 9.41 -5.60 -0.46
CA ASP A 169 10.13 -4.78 0.52
C ASP A 169 9.25 -3.64 1.03
N ASP A 170 8.60 -2.88 0.14
CA ASP A 170 7.72 -1.77 0.51
C ASP A 170 6.55 -2.23 1.40
N VAL A 171 5.94 -3.38 1.06
CA VAL A 171 4.85 -3.97 1.83
C VAL A 171 5.32 -4.47 3.20
N LEU A 172 6.54 -5.02 3.31
CA LEU A 172 7.13 -5.36 4.61
C LEU A 172 7.34 -4.12 5.49
N TYR A 173 7.78 -2.99 4.92
CA TYR A 173 7.81 -1.73 5.67
C TYR A 173 6.43 -1.29 6.15
N GLY A 174 5.38 -1.54 5.37
CA GLY A 174 3.99 -1.35 5.81
C GLY A 174 3.66 -2.16 7.06
N PHE A 175 3.97 -3.46 7.05
CA PHE A 175 3.76 -4.34 8.20
C PHE A 175 4.61 -3.93 9.42
N TYR A 176 5.89 -3.62 9.23
CA TYR A 176 6.77 -3.15 10.32
C TYR A 176 6.25 -1.86 10.93
N ARG A 177 5.84 -0.90 10.08
CA ARG A 177 5.26 0.34 10.57
C ARG A 177 3.99 0.09 11.38
N TRP A 178 3.13 -0.83 10.94
CA TRP A 178 1.94 -1.16 11.70
C TRP A 178 2.27 -1.79 13.06
N LEU A 179 3.27 -2.67 13.14
CA LEU A 179 3.77 -3.27 14.38
C LEU A 179 4.42 -2.26 15.33
N ASP A 180 5.16 -1.27 14.80
CA ASP A 180 5.73 -0.18 15.62
C ASP A 180 4.65 0.59 16.37
N ASP A 181 3.50 0.81 15.70
CA ASP A 181 2.36 1.53 16.28
C ASP A 181 1.47 0.58 17.12
N HIS A 182 1.52 -0.75 16.91
CA HIS A 182 0.75 -1.78 17.64
C HIS A 182 1.64 -2.83 18.35
N PRO A 183 2.41 -2.45 19.38
CA PRO A 183 3.49 -3.28 19.93
C PRO A 183 3.04 -4.54 20.71
N SER A 184 1.73 -4.72 20.95
CA SER A 184 1.19 -5.94 21.59
C SER A 184 0.93 -7.08 20.62
N GLU A 185 1.06 -6.83 19.31
CA GLU A 185 0.61 -7.75 18.28
C GLU A 185 1.77 -8.50 17.62
N ALA A 186 1.45 -9.60 16.96
CA ALA A 186 2.39 -10.34 16.13
C ALA A 186 1.73 -10.73 14.80
N LEU A 187 2.53 -10.80 13.74
CA LEU A 187 2.07 -11.12 12.39
C LEU A 187 2.68 -12.42 11.90
N PHE A 188 1.91 -13.14 11.08
CA PHE A 188 2.29 -14.41 10.46
C PHE A 188 2.16 -14.26 8.95
N LEU A 189 3.30 -14.11 8.29
CA LEU A 189 3.35 -13.90 6.85
C LEU A 189 3.75 -15.22 6.19
N SER A 190 2.83 -15.80 5.42
CA SER A 190 3.09 -16.98 4.59
C SER A 190 3.55 -16.51 3.22
N PHE A 191 4.84 -16.67 2.94
CA PHE A 191 5.43 -16.35 1.65
C PHE A 191 5.48 -17.59 0.76
N GLN A 192 4.82 -17.53 -0.38
CA GLN A 192 4.80 -18.60 -1.36
C GLN A 192 5.12 -18.03 -2.76
N TYR A 193 6.03 -18.70 -3.47
CA TYR A 193 6.31 -18.35 -4.86
C TYR A 193 5.05 -18.57 -5.71
N GLU A 194 4.69 -17.56 -6.51
CA GLU A 194 3.56 -17.62 -7.43
C GLU A 194 4.01 -18.07 -8.82
N GLY A 195 3.46 -19.21 -9.25
CA GLY A 195 3.70 -19.75 -10.59
C GLY A 195 2.79 -19.11 -11.63
N SER A 196 3.06 -19.40 -12.91
CA SER A 196 2.28 -18.87 -14.05
C SER A 196 2.31 -17.34 -14.17
N THR A 197 3.40 -16.72 -13.73
CA THR A 197 3.62 -15.27 -13.75
C THR A 197 4.28 -14.84 -15.07
N THR A 198 5.61 -14.81 -15.14
CA THR A 198 6.37 -14.46 -16.35
C THR A 198 6.97 -15.72 -16.99
N PRO A 199 7.28 -15.73 -18.31
CA PRO A 199 7.92 -16.88 -18.97
C PRO A 199 9.30 -17.26 -18.42
N TYR A 200 9.93 -16.34 -17.67
CA TYR A 200 11.24 -16.53 -17.06
C TYR A 200 11.16 -16.58 -15.53
N GLY A 201 9.96 -16.46 -14.97
CA GLY A 201 9.71 -16.65 -13.56
C GLY A 201 9.96 -18.10 -13.21
N SER A 202 10.94 -18.33 -12.34
CA SER A 202 11.20 -19.65 -11.76
C SER A 202 11.67 -19.46 -10.32
N ASN A 203 11.21 -20.32 -9.42
CA ASN A 203 11.93 -20.56 -8.18
C ASN A 203 13.02 -21.62 -8.43
N ASP A 204 14.19 -21.44 -7.84
CA ASP A 204 15.28 -22.42 -7.83
C ASP A 204 15.15 -23.43 -6.67
N ALA A 205 14.07 -23.33 -5.90
CA ALA A 205 13.59 -24.38 -5.02
C ALA A 205 13.07 -25.54 -5.88
N GLY A 206 13.99 -26.37 -6.36
CA GLY A 206 13.73 -27.56 -7.18
C GLY A 206 12.89 -28.63 -6.49
#